data_AF-A0A9P1AMU2-F1
#
_entry.id   AF-A0A9P1AMU2-F1
#
_cell.length_a   1.000
_cell.length_b   1.000
_cell.length_c   1.000
_cell.angle_alpha   90.00
_cell.angle_beta   90.00
_cell.angle_gamma   90.00
#
_symmetry.space_group_name_H-M   'P 1'
#
loop_
_entity.id
_entity.type
_entity.pdbx_description
1 polymer ?
#
loop_
_entity_poly.entity_id
_entity_poly.type
_entity_poly.pdbx_seq_one_letter_code
_entity_poly.pdbx_strand_id
1 'polypeptide(L)'
;MPMYQLTPTFPANFDVTPKEVIYRVASYHESTVQAQQNGQVQQETDPRKVLEQKQLELIETLKAQTDSLNKLLVSLAKVTGEDKKATPAKKEQSVPAAVAPASADTTGKDGKKDKDAKKEARKAAKAEAVKKLASGEAPIPKGKTPNVESNGWTVEDDRKTWEDKLSLTVNIPTSLVSYPQEHLGQATLTVTAADQQWVAILAKSGEKRQVAFTGDVSNKANDAKTTIKVTKGSKTTLAFAKTTATSLQTIWKLLGAALGLFSRKSQQVLSASHQALWLNQAEQIVHGSGDLSYATRQASQFLARFDSLSSQWEVSVADVIFRSLLNLAEAHPNNVEIWAKKIDKLLA
;
A
#
# COMPACT_ATOMS: atom_id res chain seq x y z
N MET A 1 -55.06 -40.26 21.02
CA MET A 1 -53.84 -40.91 20.51
C MET A 1 -52.83 -39.83 20.15
N PRO A 2 -51.71 -39.68 20.87
CA PRO A 2 -50.69 -38.70 20.51
C PRO A 2 -49.86 -39.28 19.35
N MET A 3 -50.09 -38.74 18.15
CA MET A 3 -49.29 -39.03 16.96
C MET A 3 -47.99 -38.22 17.08
N TYR A 4 -46.85 -38.91 17.09
CA TYR A 4 -45.47 -38.42 17.18
C TYR A 4 -44.96 -38.09 18.60
N GLN A 5 -44.49 -39.13 19.30
CA GLN A 5 -43.52 -38.95 20.39
C GLN A 5 -42.11 -39.07 19.81
N LEU A 6 -41.38 -37.95 19.81
CA LEU A 6 -39.94 -37.95 19.51
C LEU A 6 -39.21 -38.60 20.69
N THR A 7 -38.41 -39.63 20.41
CA THR A 7 -37.60 -40.29 21.42
C THR A 7 -36.51 -39.32 21.89
N PRO A 8 -36.42 -39.01 23.19
CA PRO A 8 -35.38 -38.12 23.68
C PRO A 8 -34.01 -38.78 23.48
N THR A 9 -33.13 -38.11 22.75
CA THR A 9 -31.76 -38.57 22.46
C THR A 9 -30.85 -38.59 23.70
N PHE A 10 -31.29 -37.99 24.80
CA PHE A 10 -30.58 -37.96 26.07
C PHE A 10 -31.52 -38.40 27.20
N PRO A 11 -31.02 -39.16 28.20
CA PRO A 11 -31.77 -39.45 29.42
C PRO A 11 -32.26 -38.18 30.09
N ALA A 12 -33.41 -38.24 30.78
CA ALA A 12 -33.97 -37.09 31.53
C ALA A 12 -33.01 -36.51 32.60
N ASN A 13 -31.99 -37.29 32.98
CA ASN A 13 -30.98 -36.92 33.98
C ASN A 13 -29.60 -36.65 33.36
N PHE A 14 -29.52 -36.41 32.05
CA PHE A 14 -28.26 -36.16 31.37
C PHE A 14 -27.83 -34.70 31.56
N ASP A 15 -26.87 -34.49 32.47
CA ASP A 15 -26.26 -33.19 32.70
C ASP A 15 -25.16 -32.95 31.66
N VAL A 16 -25.41 -32.05 30.72
CA VAL A 16 -24.45 -31.68 29.69
C VAL A 16 -23.46 -30.71 30.33
N THR A 17 -22.28 -31.21 30.69
CA THR A 17 -21.13 -30.35 31.03
C THR A 17 -20.43 -29.96 29.73
N PRO A 18 -20.63 -28.73 29.22
CA PRO A 18 -19.94 -28.30 28.00
C PRO A 18 -18.44 -28.36 28.25
N LYS A 19 -17.71 -29.04 27.37
CA LYS A 19 -16.26 -28.96 27.36
C LYS A 19 -15.92 -27.50 27.04
N GLU A 20 -15.29 -26.78 27.97
CA GLU A 20 -14.81 -25.41 27.72
C GLU A 20 -13.73 -25.45 26.63
N VAL A 21 -14.13 -25.38 25.36
CA VAL A 21 -13.23 -25.22 24.20
C VAL A 21 -13.10 -23.73 23.84
N ILE A 22 -13.37 -22.85 24.80
CA ILE A 22 -13.21 -21.41 24.64
C ILE A 22 -12.10 -20.99 25.60
N TYR A 23 -10.97 -20.56 25.04
CA TYR A 23 -9.92 -19.91 25.81
C TYR A 23 -10.55 -18.70 26.52
N ARG A 24 -10.51 -18.67 27.85
CA ARG A 24 -10.92 -17.46 28.60
C ARG A 24 -10.01 -16.31 28.18
N VAL A 25 -10.60 -15.29 27.57
CA VAL A 25 -9.94 -13.99 27.40
C VAL A 25 -9.99 -13.33 28.78
N ALA A 26 -8.82 -13.03 29.34
CA ALA A 26 -8.72 -12.37 30.63
C ALA A 26 -9.52 -11.04 30.59
N SER A 27 -10.44 -10.87 31.54
CA SER A 27 -11.16 -9.62 31.73
C SER A 27 -10.18 -8.56 32.22
N TYR A 28 -10.10 -7.42 31.51
CA TYR A 28 -9.29 -6.26 31.94
C TYR A 28 -9.80 -5.58 33.23
N HIS A 29 -10.89 -6.09 33.81
CA HIS A 29 -11.53 -5.52 34.99
C HIS A 29 -11.53 -6.44 36.22
N GLU A 30 -11.00 -7.67 36.12
CA GLU A 30 -10.87 -8.59 37.26
C GLU A 30 -9.42 -8.67 37.74
N SER A 31 -8.89 -7.53 38.17
CA SER A 31 -7.70 -7.54 39.03
C SER A 31 -8.14 -7.89 40.45
N THR A 32 -7.56 -8.96 40.98
CA THR A 32 -7.73 -9.56 42.33
C THR A 32 -8.83 -10.61 42.44
N VAL A 33 -8.49 -11.86 42.11
CA VAL A 33 -8.55 -13.03 43.01
C VAL A 33 -8.18 -14.27 42.18
N GLN A 34 -7.27 -15.10 42.72
CA GLN A 34 -6.68 -16.34 42.16
C GLN A 34 -5.39 -16.19 41.34
N ALA A 35 -4.34 -15.76 42.02
CA ALA A 35 -2.98 -16.15 41.68
C ALA A 35 -2.48 -17.18 42.71
N GLN A 36 -2.84 -18.44 42.54
CA GLN A 36 -2.14 -19.57 43.16
C GLN A 36 -2.38 -20.83 42.31
N GLN A 37 -1.57 -20.99 41.27
CA GLN A 37 -0.93 -22.27 40.92
C GLN A 37 0.02 -22.06 39.72
N ASN A 38 1.26 -22.49 39.91
CA ASN A 38 2.32 -22.71 38.93
C ASN A 38 2.99 -21.47 38.29
N GLY A 39 3.97 -20.92 39.01
CA GLY A 39 5.37 -21.05 38.59
C GLY A 39 5.80 -20.34 37.30
N GLN A 40 5.72 -19.02 37.27
CA GLN A 40 6.82 -18.11 36.90
C GLN A 40 6.28 -16.68 37.06
N VAL A 41 6.84 -15.94 38.03
CA VAL A 41 6.54 -14.52 38.20
C VAL A 41 7.16 -13.79 37.01
N GLN A 42 6.39 -13.61 35.93
CA GLN A 42 6.71 -12.58 34.96
C GLN A 42 6.57 -11.26 35.70
N GLN A 43 7.71 -10.61 35.92
CA GLN A 43 7.79 -9.26 36.44
C GLN A 43 6.94 -8.39 35.52
N GLU A 44 5.78 -7.96 36.03
CA GLU A 44 4.84 -7.11 35.31
C GLU A 44 5.53 -5.77 35.07
N THR A 45 6.23 -5.70 33.93
CA THR A 45 7.03 -4.55 33.55
C THR A 45 6.09 -3.63 32.80
N ASP A 46 5.82 -2.47 33.37
CA ASP A 46 5.00 -1.43 32.77
C ASP A 46 5.36 -1.30 31.26
N PRO A 47 4.41 -1.53 30.34
CA PRO A 47 4.68 -1.57 28.91
C PRO A 47 5.31 -0.27 28.40
N ARG A 48 5.10 0.85 29.10
CA ARG A 48 5.78 2.12 28.80
C ARG A 48 7.28 2.06 29.06
N LYS A 49 7.69 1.46 30.17
CA LYS A 49 9.12 1.30 30.52
C LYS A 49 9.83 0.33 29.59
N VAL A 50 9.14 -0.72 29.14
CA VAL A 50 9.67 -1.66 28.13
C VAL A 50 9.85 -0.94 26.79
N LEU A 51 8.92 -0.06 26.41
CA LEU A 51 9.03 0.74 25.19
C LEU A 51 10.21 1.71 25.28
N GLU A 52 10.37 2.41 26.42
CA GLU A 52 11.48 3.33 26.66
C GLU A 52 12.84 2.62 26.61
N GLN A 53 12.95 1.42 27.20
CA GLN A 53 14.17 0.62 27.11
C GLN A 53 14.50 0.21 25.67
N LYS A 54 13.50 -0.24 24.90
CA LYS A 54 13.69 -0.56 23.48
C LYS A 54 14.08 0.67 22.64
N GLN A 55 13.55 1.84 22.97
CA GLN A 55 13.92 3.09 22.32
C GLN A 55 15.37 3.47 22.62
N LEU A 56 15.83 3.32 23.87
CA LEU A 56 17.21 3.58 24.26
C LEU A 56 18.18 2.60 23.58
N GLU A 57 17.84 1.31 23.54
CA GLU A 57 18.63 0.28 22.86
C GLU A 57 18.73 0.55 21.34
N LEU A 58 17.64 1.00 20.72
CA LEU A 58 17.63 1.42 19.32
C LEU A 58 18.55 2.64 19.10
N ILE A 59 18.54 3.61 20.00
CA ILE A 59 19.41 4.79 19.90
C ILE A 59 20.89 4.38 20.02
N GLU A 60 21.23 3.47 20.93
CA GLU A 60 22.60 2.97 21.08
C GLU A 60 23.08 2.19 19.85
N THR A 61 22.23 1.32 19.29
CA THR A 61 22.55 0.58 18.07
C THR A 61 22.73 1.51 16.87
N LEU A 62 21.90 2.54 16.72
CA LEU A 62 22.06 3.55 15.67
C LEU A 62 23.34 4.38 15.83
N LYS A 63 23.71 4.74 17.06
CA LYS A 63 25.00 5.41 17.33
C LYS A 63 26.17 4.52 16.95
N ALA A 64 26.17 3.25 17.38
CA ALA A 64 27.22 2.29 17.04
C ALA A 64 27.34 2.06 15.51
N GLN A 65 26.21 1.99 14.80
CA GLN A 65 26.20 1.91 13.34
C GLN A 65 26.76 3.17 12.69
N THR A 66 26.41 4.35 13.19
CA THR A 66 26.93 5.63 12.70
C THR A 66 28.45 5.71 12.88
N ASP A 67 28.96 5.27 14.02
CA ASP A 67 30.40 5.22 14.28
C ASP A 67 31.12 4.20 13.40
N SER A 68 30.50 3.05 13.13
CA SER A 68 31.01 2.06 12.18
C SER A 68 31.08 2.62 10.75
N LEU A 69 30.03 3.32 10.31
CA LEU A 69 29.96 3.99 9.01
C LEU A 69 31.02 5.09 8.89
N ASN A 70 31.21 5.90 9.92
CA ASN A 70 32.26 6.92 9.96
C ASN A 70 33.67 6.30 9.89
N LYS A 71 33.91 5.19 10.61
CA LYS A 71 35.19 4.46 10.52
C LYS A 71 35.42 3.91 9.12
N LEU A 72 34.39 3.35 8.48
CA LEU A 72 34.46 2.84 7.11
C LEU A 72 34.73 3.98 6.12
N LEU A 73 34.06 5.11 6.24
CA LEU A 73 34.29 6.29 5.38
C LEU A 73 35.72 6.85 5.53
N VAL A 74 36.24 6.93 6.76
CA VAL A 74 37.64 7.33 6.99
C VAL A 74 38.62 6.29 6.45
N SER A 75 38.31 5.00 6.55
CA SER A 75 39.15 3.93 5.99
C SER A 75 39.15 3.94 4.46
N LEU A 76 38.00 4.19 3.83
CA LEU A 76 37.87 4.30 2.38
C LEU A 76 38.61 5.52 1.86
N ALA A 77 38.51 6.67 2.55
CA ALA A 77 39.26 7.87 2.21
C ALA A 77 40.78 7.66 2.26
N LYS A 78 41.28 6.79 3.15
CA LYS A 78 42.70 6.40 3.20
C LYS A 78 43.12 5.46 2.07
N VAL A 79 42.22 4.65 1.54
CA VAL A 79 42.51 3.70 0.44
C VAL A 79 42.50 4.40 -0.93
N THR A 80 41.75 5.48 -1.09
CA THR A 80 41.63 6.20 -2.38
C THR A 80 42.70 7.26 -2.64
N GLY A 81 43.69 7.45 -1.75
CA GLY A 81 44.86 8.29 -2.03
C GLY A 81 44.56 9.74 -2.40
N GLU A 82 43.42 10.29 -1.95
CA GLU A 82 43.10 11.71 -2.11
C GLU A 82 43.21 12.42 -0.76
N ASP A 83 44.34 13.07 -0.53
CA ASP A 83 44.48 14.13 0.47
C ASP A 83 43.62 15.33 0.06
N LYS A 84 42.33 15.31 0.42
CA LYS A 84 41.48 16.50 0.46
C LYS A 84 40.88 16.67 1.85
N LYS A 85 41.52 17.60 2.57
CA LYS A 85 41.11 18.21 3.82
C LYS A 85 39.68 18.77 3.70
N ALA A 86 38.68 18.01 4.14
CA ALA A 86 37.31 18.50 4.31
C ALA A 86 37.08 18.79 5.79
N THR A 87 37.35 20.04 6.17
CA THR A 87 36.99 20.62 7.46
C THR A 87 35.46 20.61 7.64
N PRO A 88 34.90 20.08 8.74
CA PRO A 88 33.46 20.19 8.98
C PRO A 88 33.11 21.65 9.34
N ALA A 89 32.26 22.25 8.51
CA ALA A 89 31.68 23.57 8.73
C ALA A 89 30.81 23.54 9.99
N LYS A 90 31.33 24.16 11.05
CA LYS A 90 30.61 24.58 12.25
C LYS A 90 29.62 25.66 11.82
N LYS A 91 28.32 25.38 11.81
CA LYS A 91 27.28 26.42 11.81
C LYS A 91 26.67 26.50 13.20
N GLU A 92 26.72 27.72 13.70
CA GLU A 92 26.31 28.17 15.02
C GLU A 92 24.82 27.89 15.26
N GLN A 93 24.49 27.36 16.44
CA GLN A 93 23.26 27.77 17.10
C GLN A 93 23.49 27.84 18.61
N SER A 94 23.27 29.04 19.10
CA SER A 94 23.44 29.55 20.46
C SER A 94 22.68 28.72 21.50
N VAL A 95 23.40 28.34 22.54
CA VAL A 95 22.85 28.00 23.87
C VAL A 95 22.75 29.30 24.67
N PRO A 96 21.66 29.55 25.42
CA PRO A 96 21.77 30.32 26.66
C PRO A 96 21.84 29.37 27.85
N ALA A 97 23.00 29.44 28.49
CA ALA A 97 23.37 29.21 29.88
C ALA A 97 22.49 28.30 30.78
N ALA A 98 23.19 27.32 31.35
CA ALA A 98 22.84 26.63 32.57
C ALA A 98 22.83 27.56 33.79
N VAL A 99 21.87 27.35 34.70
CA VAL A 99 22.09 27.50 36.14
C VAL A 99 21.40 26.32 36.83
N ALA A 100 22.20 25.50 37.51
CA ALA A 100 21.77 24.54 38.53
C ALA A 100 22.17 25.12 39.91
N PRO A 101 21.84 24.50 41.06
CA PRO A 101 20.66 23.72 41.46
C PRO A 101 20.07 24.24 42.82
N ALA A 102 18.93 23.67 43.28
CA ALA A 102 18.78 23.05 44.61
C ALA A 102 17.32 23.07 45.17
N SER A 103 16.81 21.85 45.38
CA SER A 103 16.08 21.32 46.55
C SER A 103 14.67 21.80 46.97
N ALA A 104 13.82 20.76 47.11
CA ALA A 104 12.88 20.45 48.20
C ALA A 104 11.42 20.94 48.14
N ASP A 105 10.51 19.95 48.15
CA ASP A 105 9.23 19.82 48.88
C ASP A 105 8.33 21.07 48.98
N THR A 106 7.05 21.09 48.57
CA THR A 106 5.93 20.28 49.08
C THR A 106 4.60 20.72 48.41
N THR A 107 3.66 19.78 48.24
CA THR A 107 2.17 19.87 48.30
C THR A 107 1.37 21.08 47.74
N GLY A 108 0.34 20.78 46.92
CA GLY A 108 -1.04 21.28 47.17
C GLY A 108 -1.75 22.15 46.11
N LYS A 109 -2.81 21.57 45.50
CA LYS A 109 -4.17 22.08 45.18
C LYS A 109 -4.47 23.44 44.51
N ASP A 110 -5.33 23.32 43.49
CA ASP A 110 -6.52 24.12 43.14
C ASP A 110 -6.43 25.63 42.79
N GLY A 111 -6.86 25.96 41.56
CA GLY A 111 -8.02 26.84 41.38
C GLY A 111 -7.82 28.22 40.74
N LYS A 112 -8.41 28.35 39.54
CA LYS A 112 -9.33 29.46 39.19
C LYS A 112 -8.72 30.85 38.94
N LYS A 113 -8.24 31.11 37.71
CA LYS A 113 -8.26 32.45 37.07
C LYS A 113 -7.87 32.36 35.59
N ASP A 114 -8.79 31.95 34.72
CA ASP A 114 -8.53 32.10 33.26
C ASP A 114 -9.81 32.10 32.39
N LYS A 115 -10.79 32.93 32.75
CA LYS A 115 -12.07 33.03 32.03
C LYS A 115 -12.40 34.39 31.43
N ASP A 116 -11.60 35.43 31.71
CA ASP A 116 -11.89 36.79 31.23
C ASP A 116 -11.00 37.25 30.06
N ALA A 117 -9.84 36.63 29.80
CA ALA A 117 -9.00 36.95 28.64
C ALA A 117 -9.56 36.42 27.30
N LYS A 118 -10.49 35.46 27.32
CA LYS A 118 -11.07 34.82 26.12
C LYS A 118 -12.31 35.55 25.57
N LYS A 119 -12.83 36.56 26.28
CA LYS A 119 -14.05 37.30 25.89
C LYS A 119 -13.77 38.63 25.16
N GLU A 120 -12.60 39.24 25.34
CA GLU A 120 -12.23 40.48 24.64
C GLU A 120 -11.70 40.26 23.22
N ALA A 121 -10.95 39.18 22.95
CA ALA A 121 -10.47 38.85 21.61
C ALA A 121 -11.60 38.53 20.60
N ARG A 122 -12.79 38.15 21.09
CA ARG A 122 -13.96 37.80 20.26
C ARG A 122 -14.85 39.00 19.91
N LYS A 123 -14.62 40.17 20.51
CA LYS A 123 -15.38 41.40 20.23
C LYS A 123 -14.69 42.30 19.19
N ALA A 124 -13.36 42.24 19.09
CA ALA A 124 -12.60 42.95 18.06
C ALA A 124 -12.78 42.34 16.65
N ALA A 125 -12.82 41.00 16.52
CA ALA A 125 -12.98 40.33 15.22
C ALA A 125 -14.38 40.46 14.59
N LYS A 126 -15.41 40.80 15.38
CA LYS A 126 -16.78 41.04 14.87
C LYS A 126 -17.00 42.48 14.39
N ALA A 127 -16.14 43.43 14.77
CA ALA A 127 -16.26 44.83 14.35
C ALA A 127 -15.63 45.11 12.97
N GLU A 128 -14.63 44.33 12.54
CA GLU A 128 -14.02 44.48 11.20
C GLU A 128 -14.83 43.83 10.07
N ALA A 129 -15.68 42.83 10.36
CA ALA A 129 -16.48 42.14 9.35
C ALA A 129 -17.74 42.92 8.90
N VAL A 130 -18.17 43.93 9.66
CA VAL A 130 -19.38 44.72 9.35
C VAL A 130 -19.05 45.98 8.52
N LYS A 131 -17.78 46.42 8.47
CA LYS A 131 -17.37 47.64 7.74
C LYS A 131 -17.06 47.43 6.25
N LYS A 132 -17.10 46.19 5.74
CA LYS A 132 -16.86 45.86 4.31
C LYS A 132 -18.12 45.55 3.50
N LEU A 133 -19.32 45.70 4.07
CA LEU A 133 -20.61 45.43 3.40
C LEU A 133 -21.42 46.70 3.08
N ALA A 134 -20.85 47.89 3.24
CA ALA A 134 -21.53 49.17 2.99
C ALA A 134 -20.73 50.09 2.06
N SER A 135 -20.48 49.64 0.83
CA SER A 135 -20.25 50.53 -0.31
C SER A 135 -20.65 49.78 -1.56
N GLY A 136 -21.89 50.01 -2.00
CA GLY A 136 -22.40 49.43 -3.23
C GLY A 136 -21.73 50.03 -4.45
N GLU A 137 -21.25 49.17 -5.34
CA GLU A 137 -21.12 49.46 -6.76
C GLU A 137 -21.08 48.12 -7.53
N ALA A 138 -21.81 48.05 -8.64
CA ALA A 138 -21.90 46.91 -9.54
C ALA A 138 -21.18 47.25 -10.89
N PRO A 139 -21.06 46.34 -11.87
CA PRO A 139 -20.00 45.34 -11.98
C PRO A 139 -19.32 45.31 -13.37
N ILE A 140 -18.00 45.13 -13.50
CA ILE A 140 -17.35 44.73 -14.78
C ILE A 140 -15.98 44.02 -14.51
N PRO A 141 -15.34 43.32 -15.48
CA PRO A 141 -15.53 41.93 -15.91
C PRO A 141 -14.33 40.99 -15.58
N LYS A 142 -14.48 39.71 -15.95
CA LYS A 142 -13.51 38.60 -15.94
C LYS A 142 -12.03 39.01 -16.14
N GLY A 143 -11.20 38.70 -15.15
CA GLY A 143 -9.74 38.69 -15.27
C GLY A 143 -9.08 38.01 -14.07
N LYS A 144 -8.34 36.93 -14.35
CA LYS A 144 -7.33 36.22 -13.53
C LYS A 144 -7.35 36.47 -12.01
N THR A 145 -7.76 35.47 -11.24
CA THR A 145 -7.47 35.40 -9.81
C THR A 145 -5.95 35.27 -9.58
N PRO A 146 -5.35 36.12 -8.74
CA PRO A 146 -3.94 35.99 -8.36
C PRO A 146 -3.76 34.81 -7.41
N ASN A 147 -2.69 34.06 -7.64
CA ASN A 147 -2.20 32.97 -6.83
C ASN A 147 -1.85 33.51 -5.43
N VAL A 148 -2.68 33.19 -4.43
CA VAL A 148 -2.33 33.36 -3.03
C VAL A 148 -1.75 32.03 -2.58
N GLU A 149 -0.42 31.93 -2.63
CA GLU A 149 0.33 30.84 -2.00
C GLU A 149 0.20 30.99 -0.48
N SER A 150 -0.82 30.36 0.09
CA SER A 150 -0.78 29.98 1.50
C SER A 150 0.01 28.69 1.62
N ASN A 151 1.14 28.75 2.34
CA ASN A 151 1.89 27.58 2.81
C ASN A 151 1.09 26.79 3.87
N GLY A 152 -0.10 26.36 3.51
CA GLY A 152 -0.87 25.35 4.24
C GLY A 152 -0.62 24.01 3.59
N TRP A 153 -0.31 22.98 4.38
CA TRP A 153 -0.32 21.61 3.90
C TRP A 153 -1.73 21.29 3.38
N THR A 154 -1.90 21.26 2.06
CA THR A 154 -3.08 20.70 1.42
C THR A 154 -2.95 19.19 1.48
N VAL A 155 -3.69 18.57 2.40
CA VAL A 155 -4.02 17.15 2.28
C VAL A 155 -5.05 17.06 1.15
N GLU A 156 -4.57 16.79 -0.06
CA GLU A 156 -5.43 16.34 -1.14
C GLU A 156 -5.94 14.94 -0.75
N ASP A 157 -7.25 14.83 -0.53
CA ASP A 157 -7.89 13.54 -0.25
C ASP A 157 -7.97 12.77 -1.58
N ASP A 158 -7.02 11.85 -1.78
CA ASP A 158 -6.89 10.94 -2.95
C ASP A 158 -8.14 10.07 -3.21
N ARG A 159 -9.18 10.20 -2.38
CA ARG A 159 -10.46 9.50 -2.54
C ARG A 159 -11.30 9.97 -3.71
N LYS A 160 -10.90 11.03 -4.43
CA LYS A 160 -11.62 11.52 -5.61
C LYS A 160 -10.87 11.13 -6.88
N THR A 161 -11.43 10.19 -7.63
CA THR A 161 -11.01 9.90 -9.00
C THR A 161 -11.15 11.15 -9.87
N TRP A 162 -10.19 11.37 -10.78
CA TRP A 162 -10.11 12.52 -11.67
C TRP A 162 -11.28 12.61 -12.66
N GLU A 163 -12.01 11.51 -12.88
CA GLU A 163 -13.21 11.45 -13.73
C GLU A 163 -14.50 11.81 -12.94
N ASP A 164 -14.76 11.16 -11.81
CA ASP A 164 -16.11 11.18 -11.19
C ASP A 164 -16.28 11.91 -9.85
N LYS A 165 -15.20 12.38 -9.18
CA LYS A 165 -15.28 13.10 -7.88
C LYS A 165 -16.09 12.40 -6.77
N LEU A 166 -16.31 11.08 -6.84
CA LEU A 166 -17.05 10.31 -5.83
C LEU A 166 -16.16 10.04 -4.60
N SER A 167 -16.71 10.16 -3.39
CA SER A 167 -15.95 10.11 -2.12
C SER A 167 -16.11 8.80 -1.33
N LEU A 168 -16.78 7.80 -1.90
CA LEU A 168 -16.99 6.49 -1.27
C LEU A 168 -16.42 5.41 -2.17
N THR A 169 -15.34 4.76 -1.69
CA THR A 169 -14.62 3.68 -2.40
C THR A 169 -15.53 2.52 -2.82
N VAL A 170 -16.65 2.30 -2.10
CA VAL A 170 -17.59 1.21 -2.33
C VAL A 170 -18.37 1.34 -3.65
N ASN A 171 -18.47 2.55 -4.23
CA ASN A 171 -19.25 2.80 -5.46
C ASN A 171 -18.39 3.20 -6.66
N ILE A 172 -17.06 3.04 -6.58
CA ILE A 172 -16.19 3.34 -7.72
C ILE A 172 -16.33 2.18 -8.71
N PRO A 173 -16.74 2.43 -9.96
CA PRO A 173 -16.79 1.39 -10.98
C PRO A 173 -15.38 0.83 -11.20
N THR A 174 -15.25 -0.50 -11.14
CA THR A 174 -13.97 -1.15 -11.40
C THR A 174 -13.53 -0.83 -12.82
N SER A 175 -12.31 -0.32 -12.97
CA SER A 175 -11.72 0.02 -14.26
C SER A 175 -10.29 -0.53 -14.34
N LEU A 176 -9.80 -0.68 -15.57
CA LEU A 176 -8.39 -0.95 -15.80
C LEU A 176 -7.62 0.36 -15.66
N VAL A 177 -6.50 0.34 -14.94
CA VAL A 177 -5.62 1.51 -14.79
C VAL A 177 -5.29 2.11 -16.15
N SER A 178 -5.28 3.43 -16.26
CA SER A 178 -4.96 4.14 -17.50
C SER A 178 -3.79 5.09 -17.31
N TYR A 179 -2.58 4.55 -17.39
CA TYR A 179 -1.36 5.34 -17.42
C TYR A 179 -0.99 5.76 -18.86
N PRO A 180 -0.20 6.83 -19.01
CA PRO A 180 0.39 7.18 -20.31
C PRO A 180 1.20 6.01 -20.86
N GLN A 181 0.86 5.57 -22.07
CA GLN A 181 1.48 4.41 -22.71
C GLN A 181 2.92 4.70 -23.13
N GLU A 182 3.82 3.75 -22.86
CA GLU A 182 5.19 3.78 -23.35
C GLU A 182 5.28 2.99 -24.68
N HIS A 183 5.47 3.69 -25.79
CA HIS A 183 5.48 3.04 -27.11
C HIS A 183 6.80 2.30 -27.34
N LEU A 184 6.74 0.96 -27.43
CA LEU A 184 7.91 0.11 -27.70
C LEU A 184 8.24 0.01 -29.19
N GLY A 185 7.39 0.54 -30.08
CA GLY A 185 7.53 0.38 -31.53
C GLY A 185 7.33 -1.08 -31.94
N GLN A 186 8.31 -1.67 -32.61
CA GLN A 186 8.31 -3.10 -32.95
C GLN A 186 9.14 -3.89 -31.92
N ALA A 187 8.47 -4.82 -31.24
CA ALA A 187 9.10 -5.73 -30.29
C ALA A 187 8.83 -7.19 -30.68
N THR A 188 9.77 -8.08 -30.38
CA THR A 188 9.62 -9.53 -30.55
C THR A 188 9.62 -10.20 -29.20
N LEU A 189 8.52 -10.86 -28.85
CA LEU A 189 8.36 -11.63 -27.63
C LEU A 189 8.52 -13.12 -27.97
N THR A 190 9.60 -13.72 -27.48
CA THR A 190 9.77 -15.17 -27.50
C THR A 190 9.11 -15.77 -26.26
N VAL A 191 8.27 -16.78 -26.44
CA VAL A 191 7.44 -17.37 -25.36
C VAL A 191 7.62 -18.88 -25.27
N THR A 192 7.57 -19.42 -24.06
CA THR A 192 7.50 -20.85 -23.82
C THR A 192 6.04 -21.33 -23.83
N ALA A 193 5.80 -22.63 -23.68
CA ALA A 193 4.44 -23.17 -23.60
C ALA A 193 3.66 -22.64 -22.37
N ALA A 194 4.35 -22.51 -21.22
CA ALA A 194 3.74 -21.98 -19.99
C ALA A 194 3.33 -20.51 -20.11
N ASP A 195 4.00 -19.75 -20.99
CA ASP A 195 3.76 -18.32 -21.13
C ASP A 195 2.52 -17.96 -21.96
N GLN A 196 2.02 -18.90 -22.78
CA GLN A 196 0.97 -18.63 -23.74
C GLN A 196 -0.32 -18.11 -23.08
N GLN A 197 -0.62 -18.58 -21.87
CA GLN A 197 -1.83 -18.19 -21.15
C GLN A 197 -1.82 -16.70 -20.79
N TRP A 198 -0.72 -16.21 -20.19
CA TRP A 198 -0.62 -14.80 -19.80
C TRP A 198 -0.49 -13.88 -21.02
N VAL A 199 0.18 -14.33 -22.09
CA VAL A 199 0.31 -13.58 -23.34
C VAL A 199 -1.05 -13.43 -24.03
N ALA A 200 -1.86 -14.49 -24.07
CA ALA A 200 -3.20 -14.45 -24.66
C ALA A 200 -4.12 -13.44 -23.94
N ILE A 201 -4.02 -13.37 -22.61
CA ILE A 201 -4.82 -12.43 -21.82
C ILE A 201 -4.33 -10.99 -22.01
N LEU A 202 -3.02 -10.75 -22.07
CA LEU A 202 -2.49 -9.44 -22.42
C LEU A 202 -2.89 -9.00 -23.85
N ALA A 203 -2.94 -9.94 -24.79
CA ALA A 203 -3.37 -9.65 -26.16
C ALA A 203 -4.83 -9.18 -26.23
N LYS A 204 -5.72 -9.75 -25.41
CA LYS A 204 -7.10 -9.24 -25.25
C LYS A 204 -7.11 -7.80 -24.72
N SER A 205 -6.30 -7.51 -23.71
CA SER A 205 -6.15 -6.13 -23.22
C SER A 205 -5.56 -5.19 -24.28
N GLY A 206 -4.72 -5.68 -25.18
CA GLY A 206 -4.08 -4.91 -26.24
C GLY A 206 -5.07 -4.38 -27.28
N GLU A 207 -6.16 -5.09 -27.54
CA GLU A 207 -7.18 -4.70 -28.51
C GLU A 207 -7.84 -3.37 -28.12
N LYS A 208 -8.22 -3.23 -26.84
CA LYS A 208 -8.81 -1.99 -26.29
C LYS A 208 -7.80 -0.85 -26.16
N ARG A 209 -6.51 -1.14 -26.23
CA ARG A 209 -5.42 -0.22 -25.89
C ARG A 209 -4.45 0.06 -27.04
N GLN A 210 -4.84 -0.26 -28.28
CA GLN A 210 -4.08 0.03 -29.49
C GLN A 210 -2.67 -0.57 -29.48
N VAL A 211 -2.52 -1.78 -28.92
CA VAL A 211 -1.28 -2.57 -28.97
C VAL A 211 -1.55 -3.85 -29.75
N ALA A 212 -0.88 -4.00 -30.89
CA ALA A 212 -1.04 -5.15 -31.76
C ALA A 212 -0.16 -6.30 -31.28
N PHE A 213 -0.76 -7.48 -31.12
CA PHE A 213 -0.06 -8.75 -30.96
C PHE A 213 -0.20 -9.52 -32.27
N THR A 214 0.90 -10.09 -32.77
CA THR A 214 0.96 -10.82 -34.05
C THR A 214 1.78 -12.10 -33.89
N GLY A 215 1.51 -13.14 -34.69
CA GLY A 215 2.24 -14.42 -34.63
C GLY A 215 1.44 -15.51 -33.92
N ASP A 216 2.08 -16.24 -32.99
CA ASP A 216 1.45 -17.36 -32.27
C ASP A 216 0.22 -16.94 -31.44
N VAL A 217 0.22 -15.70 -30.95
CA VAL A 217 -0.94 -15.05 -30.33
C VAL A 217 -1.18 -13.75 -31.09
N SER A 218 -2.41 -13.56 -31.57
CA SER A 218 -2.80 -12.39 -32.35
C SER A 218 -4.08 -11.74 -31.83
N ASN A 219 -4.15 -10.41 -31.92
CA ASN A 219 -5.37 -9.64 -31.65
C ASN A 219 -5.75 -8.77 -32.86
N LYS A 220 -6.93 -8.13 -32.80
CA LYS A 220 -7.46 -7.26 -33.86
C LYS A 220 -7.31 -5.78 -33.52
N ALA A 221 -6.12 -5.38 -33.09
CA ALA A 221 -5.85 -3.96 -32.79
C ALA A 221 -5.69 -3.15 -34.09
N ASN A 222 -6.53 -2.13 -34.27
CA ASN A 222 -6.40 -1.15 -35.35
C ASN A 222 -5.51 0.02 -34.90
N ASP A 223 -4.76 0.61 -35.83
CA ASP A 223 -3.91 1.80 -35.60
C ASP A 223 -2.89 1.67 -34.45
N ALA A 224 -2.32 0.48 -34.30
CA ALA A 224 -1.42 0.19 -33.19
C ALA A 224 -0.07 0.90 -33.30
N LYS A 225 0.26 1.73 -32.30
CA LYS A 225 1.58 2.38 -32.19
C LYS A 225 2.68 1.42 -31.73
N THR A 226 2.31 0.33 -31.08
CA THR A 226 3.22 -0.71 -30.62
C THR A 226 2.76 -2.05 -31.20
N THR A 227 3.68 -2.77 -31.83
CA THR A 227 3.45 -4.11 -32.39
C THR A 227 4.39 -5.10 -31.72
N ILE A 228 3.81 -6.15 -31.14
CA ILE A 228 4.52 -7.24 -30.47
C ILE A 228 4.36 -8.49 -31.31
N LYS A 229 5.46 -8.97 -31.87
CA LYS A 229 5.53 -10.25 -32.58
C LYS A 229 5.80 -11.37 -31.59
N VAL A 230 4.83 -12.24 -31.37
CA VAL A 230 4.90 -13.40 -30.48
C VAL A 230 5.39 -14.62 -31.26
N THR A 231 6.49 -15.21 -30.80
CA THR A 231 7.12 -16.40 -31.39
C THR A 231 7.41 -17.45 -30.32
N LYS A 232 7.13 -18.72 -30.58
CA LYS A 232 7.54 -19.82 -29.69
C LYS A 232 9.07 -19.97 -29.66
N GLY A 233 9.60 -20.22 -28.47
CA GLY A 233 11.02 -20.55 -28.27
C GLY A 233 11.27 -21.29 -26.96
N SER A 234 12.55 -21.56 -26.68
CA SER A 234 12.96 -22.33 -25.49
C SER A 234 13.04 -21.51 -24.21
N LYS A 235 13.13 -20.18 -24.31
CA LYS A 235 13.22 -19.24 -23.19
C LYS A 235 12.39 -18.01 -23.48
N THR A 236 11.83 -17.43 -22.42
CA THR A 236 11.03 -16.21 -22.53
C THR A 236 11.93 -15.00 -22.62
N THR A 237 11.84 -14.25 -23.72
CA THR A 237 12.63 -13.03 -23.92
C THR A 237 11.86 -11.99 -24.69
N LEU A 238 11.99 -10.72 -24.32
CA LEU A 238 11.45 -9.59 -25.07
C LEU A 238 12.60 -8.79 -25.69
N ALA A 239 12.71 -8.84 -27.01
CA ALA A 239 13.64 -8.03 -27.78
C ALA A 239 12.91 -6.79 -28.30
N PHE A 240 13.43 -5.59 -27.99
CA PHE A 240 12.91 -4.33 -28.47
C PHE A 240 14.07 -3.35 -28.71
N ALA A 241 14.02 -2.62 -29.82
CA ALA A 241 15.11 -1.75 -30.26
C ALA A 241 16.48 -2.46 -30.24
N LYS A 242 17.36 -2.11 -29.29
CA LYS A 242 18.71 -2.69 -29.11
C LYS A 242 18.88 -3.47 -27.80
N THR A 243 17.79 -3.73 -27.08
CA THR A 243 17.82 -4.32 -25.75
C THR A 243 17.00 -5.60 -25.73
N THR A 244 17.48 -6.59 -24.97
CA THR A 244 16.75 -7.84 -24.75
C THR A 244 16.51 -8.01 -23.26
N ALA A 245 15.24 -8.09 -22.85
CA ALA A 245 14.85 -8.42 -21.48
C ALA A 245 14.63 -9.93 -21.36
N THR A 246 15.21 -10.53 -20.31
CA THR A 246 15.15 -11.98 -20.04
C THR A 246 14.37 -12.33 -18.78
N SER A 247 14.18 -11.39 -17.86
CA SER A 247 13.37 -11.58 -16.64
C SER A 247 11.89 -11.38 -16.94
N LEU A 248 11.03 -12.32 -16.49
CA LEU A 248 9.58 -12.27 -16.71
C LEU A 248 8.98 -11.00 -16.11
N GLN A 249 9.37 -10.63 -14.89
CA GLN A 249 8.88 -9.38 -14.29
C GLN A 249 9.19 -8.15 -15.13
N THR A 250 10.40 -8.10 -15.69
CA THR A 250 10.81 -6.96 -16.53
C THR A 250 9.98 -6.93 -17.82
N ILE A 251 9.77 -8.10 -18.42
CA ILE A 251 8.91 -8.28 -19.59
C ILE A 251 7.49 -7.83 -19.27
N TRP A 252 6.87 -8.30 -18.19
CA TRP A 252 5.52 -7.92 -17.79
C TRP A 252 5.40 -6.43 -17.48
N LYS A 253 6.40 -5.82 -16.83
CA LYS A 253 6.41 -4.37 -16.58
C LYS A 253 6.54 -3.56 -17.86
N LEU A 254 7.35 -4.00 -18.83
CA LEU A 254 7.48 -3.34 -20.13
C LEU A 254 6.21 -3.46 -20.97
N LEU A 255 5.64 -4.67 -21.04
CA LEU A 255 4.37 -4.90 -21.74
C LEU A 255 3.22 -4.15 -21.06
N GLY A 256 3.19 -4.15 -19.73
CA GLY A 256 2.25 -3.36 -18.92
C GLY A 256 2.38 -1.87 -19.19
N ALA A 257 3.61 -1.34 -19.32
CA ALA A 257 3.84 0.06 -19.66
C ALA A 257 3.38 0.39 -21.10
N ALA A 258 3.61 -0.51 -22.05
CA ALA A 258 3.08 -0.36 -23.41
C ALA A 258 1.56 -0.36 -23.46
N LEU A 259 0.92 -1.18 -22.64
CA LEU A 259 -0.53 -1.21 -22.47
C LEU A 259 -1.05 -0.04 -21.62
N GLY A 260 -0.20 0.70 -20.90
CA GLY A 260 -0.66 1.72 -19.93
C GLY A 260 -1.26 1.13 -18.65
N LEU A 261 -0.99 -0.15 -18.35
CA LEU A 261 -1.38 -0.86 -17.12
C LEU A 261 -0.29 -0.81 -16.03
N PHE A 262 0.90 -0.32 -16.36
CA PHE A 262 2.03 -0.12 -15.45
C PHE A 262 2.69 1.23 -15.72
N SER A 263 3.21 1.88 -14.67
CA SER A 263 3.92 3.16 -14.79
C SER A 263 5.18 3.15 -13.94
N ARG A 264 6.27 3.68 -14.50
CA ARG A 264 7.56 3.87 -13.82
C ARG A 264 7.72 5.26 -13.21
N LYS A 265 6.70 6.11 -13.32
CA LYS A 265 6.77 7.48 -12.82
C LYS A 265 6.88 7.49 -11.29
N SER A 266 7.64 8.44 -10.75
CA SER A 266 7.87 8.59 -9.30
C SER A 266 6.58 8.73 -8.49
N GLN A 267 5.55 9.34 -9.07
CA GLN A 267 4.22 9.50 -8.46
C GLN A 267 3.50 8.16 -8.21
N GLN A 268 3.89 7.09 -8.93
CA GLN A 268 3.23 5.79 -8.89
C GLN A 268 4.09 4.72 -8.20
N VAL A 269 5.12 5.11 -7.44
CA VAL A 269 6.08 4.19 -6.81
C VAL A 269 5.40 3.20 -5.85
N LEU A 270 4.40 3.64 -5.09
CA LEU A 270 3.67 2.75 -4.19
C LEU A 270 2.90 1.68 -4.97
N SER A 271 2.10 2.08 -5.96
CA SER A 271 1.39 1.14 -6.85
C SER A 271 2.36 0.19 -7.55
N ALA A 272 3.46 0.70 -8.11
CA ALA A 272 4.49 -0.11 -8.76
C ALA A 272 5.15 -1.11 -7.80
N SER A 273 5.34 -0.74 -6.54
CA SER A 273 5.91 -1.62 -5.50
C SER A 273 4.94 -2.74 -5.13
N HIS A 274 3.66 -2.44 -4.95
CA HIS A 274 2.62 -3.45 -4.71
C HIS A 274 2.48 -4.41 -5.89
N GLN A 275 2.48 -3.89 -7.12
CA GLN A 275 2.48 -4.72 -8.34
C GLN A 275 3.70 -5.63 -8.40
N ALA A 276 4.89 -5.16 -8.02
CA ALA A 276 6.10 -5.97 -8.02
C ALA A 276 5.96 -7.19 -7.08
N LEU A 277 5.33 -7.08 -5.92
CA LEU A 277 5.13 -8.21 -5.01
C LEU A 277 4.35 -9.35 -5.67
N TRP A 278 3.22 -9.03 -6.32
CA TRP A 278 2.40 -10.03 -7.00
C TRP A 278 3.06 -10.56 -8.28
N LEU A 279 3.77 -9.72 -9.03
CA LEU A 279 4.54 -10.17 -10.18
C LEU A 279 5.68 -11.11 -9.76
N ASN A 280 6.35 -10.87 -8.63
CA ASN A 280 7.36 -11.80 -8.12
C ASN A 280 6.77 -13.18 -7.83
N GLN A 281 5.59 -13.22 -7.20
CA GLN A 281 4.89 -14.48 -6.93
C GLN A 281 4.45 -15.18 -8.21
N ALA A 282 3.92 -14.43 -9.17
CA ALA A 282 3.55 -14.96 -10.48
C ALA A 282 4.76 -15.56 -11.21
N GLU A 283 5.92 -14.92 -11.18
CA GLU A 283 7.15 -15.44 -11.80
C GLU A 283 7.58 -16.76 -11.15
N GLN A 284 7.54 -16.85 -9.82
CA GLN A 284 7.85 -18.10 -9.11
C GLN A 284 6.91 -19.24 -9.51
N ILE A 285 5.61 -18.96 -9.67
CA ILE A 285 4.62 -19.95 -10.08
C ILE A 285 4.89 -20.40 -11.53
N VAL A 286 5.14 -19.47 -12.45
CA VAL A 286 5.43 -19.79 -13.86
C VAL A 286 6.72 -20.62 -14.00
N HIS A 287 7.73 -20.33 -13.18
CA HIS A 287 8.96 -21.13 -13.14
C HIS A 287 8.81 -22.46 -12.38
N GLY A 288 7.65 -22.75 -11.79
CA GLY A 288 7.38 -23.98 -11.04
C GLY A 288 8.02 -24.04 -9.64
N SER A 289 8.63 -22.95 -9.18
CA SER A 289 9.20 -22.85 -7.82
C SER A 289 8.20 -22.33 -6.78
N GLY A 290 7.09 -21.75 -7.21
CA GLY A 290 6.04 -21.17 -6.37
C GLY A 290 4.79 -22.05 -6.27
N ASP A 291 4.11 -21.98 -5.13
CA ASP A 291 2.83 -22.66 -4.91
C ASP A 291 1.65 -21.74 -5.24
N LEU A 292 0.89 -22.12 -6.28
CA LEU A 292 -0.31 -21.41 -6.70
C LEU A 292 -1.41 -21.43 -5.62
N SER A 293 -1.55 -22.52 -4.85
CA SER A 293 -2.56 -22.58 -3.79
C SER A 293 -2.26 -21.60 -2.67
N TYR A 294 -0.99 -21.55 -2.24
CA TYR A 294 -0.53 -20.57 -1.26
C TYR A 294 -0.76 -19.13 -1.73
N ALA A 295 -0.35 -18.81 -2.96
CA ALA A 295 -0.53 -17.47 -3.53
C ALA A 295 -2.02 -17.10 -3.65
N THR A 296 -2.88 -18.05 -4.05
CA THR A 296 -4.35 -17.85 -4.12
C THR A 296 -4.96 -17.58 -2.74
N ARG A 297 -4.47 -18.22 -1.67
CA ARG A 297 -4.91 -17.92 -0.29
C ARG A 297 -4.53 -16.50 0.13
N GLN A 298 -3.29 -16.08 -0.18
CA GLN A 298 -2.85 -14.71 0.09
C GLN A 298 -3.66 -13.69 -0.72
N ALA A 299 -3.89 -13.96 -2.00
CA ALA A 299 -4.75 -13.14 -2.85
C ALA A 299 -6.16 -13.02 -2.26
N SER A 300 -6.75 -14.12 -1.78
CA SER A 300 -8.08 -14.08 -1.14
C SER A 300 -8.13 -13.20 0.11
N GLN A 301 -7.07 -13.21 0.94
CA GLN A 301 -6.99 -12.37 2.13
C GLN A 301 -6.80 -10.89 1.77
N PHE A 302 -6.00 -10.62 0.74
CA PHE A 302 -5.78 -9.27 0.25
C PHE A 302 -7.05 -8.69 -0.39
N LEU A 303 -7.70 -9.46 -1.25
CA LEU A 303 -8.95 -9.11 -1.92
C LEU A 303 -10.16 -9.02 -0.99
N ALA A 304 -10.04 -9.43 0.27
CA ALA A 304 -11.05 -9.15 1.28
C ALA A 304 -11.06 -7.67 1.70
N ARG A 305 -9.97 -6.94 1.43
CA ARG A 305 -9.78 -5.54 1.82
C ARG A 305 -9.73 -4.57 0.64
N PHE A 306 -9.37 -5.08 -0.53
CA PHE A 306 -9.16 -4.30 -1.75
C PHE A 306 -9.84 -4.97 -2.93
N ASP A 307 -10.30 -4.18 -3.91
CA ASP A 307 -10.96 -4.74 -5.10
C ASP A 307 -9.98 -5.29 -6.14
N SER A 308 -8.69 -5.02 -5.98
CA SER A 308 -7.60 -5.35 -6.89
C SER A 308 -6.37 -5.78 -6.08
N LEU A 309 -5.45 -6.54 -6.68
CA LEU A 309 -4.18 -6.97 -6.06
C LEU A 309 -3.17 -5.82 -6.00
N SER A 310 -3.26 -4.89 -6.93
CA SER A 310 -2.25 -3.84 -7.14
C SER A 310 -2.60 -2.49 -6.57
N SER A 311 -3.89 -2.24 -6.40
CA SER A 311 -4.43 -0.97 -5.91
C SER A 311 -5.73 -1.22 -5.17
N GLN A 312 -6.31 -0.18 -4.61
CA GLN A 312 -7.56 -0.30 -3.86
C GLN A 312 -8.78 -0.54 -4.77
N TRP A 313 -8.79 0.02 -6.00
CA TRP A 313 -9.97 -0.02 -6.90
C TRP A 313 -9.66 -0.26 -8.39
N GLU A 314 -8.43 -0.04 -8.86
CA GLU A 314 -8.03 -0.18 -10.27
C GLU A 314 -7.28 -1.48 -10.54
N VAL A 315 -7.60 -2.12 -11.67
CA VAL A 315 -6.95 -3.35 -12.13
C VAL A 315 -5.71 -3.02 -12.96
N SER A 316 -4.54 -3.52 -12.54
CA SER A 316 -3.25 -3.25 -13.22
C SER A 316 -2.68 -4.48 -13.94
N VAL A 317 -1.45 -4.39 -14.43
CA VAL A 317 -0.78 -5.53 -15.06
C VAL A 317 -0.61 -6.72 -14.11
N ALA A 318 -0.38 -6.47 -12.81
CA ALA A 318 -0.22 -7.55 -11.84
C ALA A 318 -1.50 -8.40 -11.73
N ASP A 319 -2.65 -7.73 -11.76
CA ASP A 319 -3.94 -8.40 -11.73
C ASP A 319 -4.18 -9.26 -12.96
N VAL A 320 -3.90 -8.70 -14.14
CA VAL A 320 -4.07 -9.39 -15.42
C VAL A 320 -3.15 -10.61 -15.51
N ILE A 321 -1.90 -10.49 -15.07
CA ILE A 321 -0.95 -11.60 -15.03
C ILE A 321 -1.38 -12.65 -14.00
N PHE A 322 -1.71 -12.26 -12.78
CA PHE A 322 -2.09 -13.24 -11.76
C PHE A 322 -3.39 -13.96 -12.13
N ARG A 323 -4.37 -13.25 -12.72
CA ARG A 323 -5.59 -13.84 -13.27
C ARG A 323 -5.28 -14.93 -14.29
N SER A 324 -4.25 -14.75 -15.13
CA SER A 324 -3.91 -15.73 -16.17
C SER A 324 -3.42 -17.08 -15.65
N LEU A 325 -2.95 -17.14 -14.40
CA LEU A 325 -2.49 -18.37 -13.77
C LEU A 325 -3.65 -19.22 -13.23
N LEU A 326 -4.84 -18.64 -13.11
CA LEU A 326 -6.00 -19.28 -12.49
C LEU A 326 -6.87 -20.00 -13.52
N ASN A 327 -7.17 -21.26 -13.23
CA ASN A 327 -8.19 -22.03 -13.93
C ASN A 327 -9.54 -21.87 -13.23
N LEU A 328 -10.46 -21.07 -13.79
CA LEU A 328 -11.79 -20.83 -13.19
C LEU A 328 -12.72 -22.04 -13.22
N ALA A 329 -12.34 -23.16 -13.86
CA ALA A 329 -13.08 -24.41 -13.74
C ALA A 329 -12.83 -25.11 -12.39
N GLU A 330 -11.74 -24.77 -11.71
CA GLU A 330 -11.40 -25.28 -10.38
C GLU A 330 -12.04 -24.43 -9.27
N ALA A 331 -12.21 -25.02 -8.09
CA ALA A 331 -12.75 -24.31 -6.94
C ALA A 331 -11.73 -23.31 -6.39
N HIS A 332 -12.11 -22.03 -6.31
CA HIS A 332 -11.28 -20.97 -5.75
C HIS A 332 -11.99 -20.29 -4.56
N PRO A 333 -11.25 -19.58 -3.69
CA PRO A 333 -11.88 -18.75 -2.67
C PRO A 333 -12.80 -17.70 -3.30
N ASN A 334 -13.95 -17.45 -2.68
CA ASN A 334 -14.99 -16.56 -3.20
C ASN A 334 -14.47 -15.18 -3.64
N ASN A 335 -13.57 -14.56 -2.86
CA ASN A 335 -12.98 -13.25 -3.20
C ASN A 335 -12.18 -13.30 -4.51
N VAL A 336 -11.44 -14.39 -4.74
CA VAL A 336 -10.64 -14.61 -5.94
C VAL A 336 -11.54 -14.86 -7.14
N GLU A 337 -12.61 -15.65 -6.99
CA GLU A 337 -13.57 -15.89 -8.07
C GLU A 337 -14.27 -14.60 -8.52
N ILE A 338 -14.73 -13.79 -7.58
CA ILE A 338 -15.39 -12.52 -7.86
C ILE A 338 -14.42 -11.58 -8.59
N TRP A 339 -13.22 -11.42 -8.04
CA TRP A 339 -12.17 -10.60 -8.65
C TRP A 339 -11.80 -11.09 -10.05
N ALA A 340 -11.63 -12.39 -10.26
CA ALA A 340 -11.28 -12.95 -11.54
C ALA A 340 -12.37 -12.74 -12.60
N LYS A 341 -13.64 -12.93 -12.23
CA LYS A 341 -14.80 -12.63 -13.10
C LYS A 341 -14.89 -11.14 -13.44
N LYS A 342 -14.56 -10.25 -12.48
CA LYS A 342 -14.48 -8.79 -12.73
C LYS A 342 -13.43 -8.50 -13.80
N ILE A 343 -12.23 -9.08 -13.70
CA ILE A 343 -11.16 -8.89 -14.70
C ILE A 343 -11.58 -9.42 -16.07
N ASP A 344 -12.16 -10.61 -16.13
CA ASP A 344 -12.62 -11.19 -17.40
C ASP A 344 -13.64 -10.28 -18.08
N LYS A 345 -14.56 -9.68 -17.31
CA LYS A 345 -15.52 -8.70 -17.82
C LYS A 345 -14.86 -7.42 -18.33
N LEU A 346 -13.78 -6.96 -17.70
CA LEU A 346 -13.03 -5.79 -18.15
C LEU A 346 -12.21 -6.06 -19.42
N LEU A 347 -11.81 -7.31 -19.64
CA LEU A 347 -11.00 -7.73 -20.79
C LEU A 347 -11.84 -8.23 -21.98
N ALA A 348 -13.09 -8.65 -21.77
CA ALA A 348 -14.04 -9.04 -22.80
C ALA A 348 -14.47 -7.87 -23.68
#